data_AF-A0A9D8LBY9-F1
#
_entry.id   AF-A0A9D8LBY9-F1
#
_cell.length_a   1.000
_cell.length_b   1.000
_cell.length_c   1.000
_cell.angle_alpha   90.00
_cell.angle_beta   90.00
_cell.angle_gamma   90.00
#
_symmetry.space_group_name_H-M   'P 1'
#
loop_
_entity.id
_entity.type
_entity.pdbx_description
1 polymer ?
#
loop_
_entity_poly.entity_id
_entity_poly.type
_entity_poly.pdbx_seq_one_letter_code
_entity_poly.pdbx_strand_id
1 'polypeptide(L)'
;MSLIPDFTRLGFSEIAGAAGASASSAGAVPVSGDLWQTPEGIAVKPVYTAEDRAGLAFVETLPGIAPYLRGPYPTMYVNQPWTIRQYAGFSTAEDSNAFYRRNLAAGQKGLSVAFDLATHRGYDSDHPRVGGDVGMAGVAIDS
;
A
#
# COMPACT_ATOMS: atom_id res chain seq x y z
N MET A 1 28.74 40.06 -28.58
CA MET A 1 28.06 39.85 -27.27
C MET A 1 27.69 38.38 -27.18
N SER A 2 28.17 37.64 -26.18
CA SER A 2 27.75 36.25 -25.97
C SER A 2 26.29 36.22 -25.52
N LEU A 3 25.45 35.45 -26.22
CA LEU A 3 24.01 35.27 -25.97
C LEU A 3 23.73 34.20 -24.88
N ILE A 4 24.74 33.82 -24.08
CA ILE A 4 24.59 32.77 -23.06
C ILE A 4 23.94 33.38 -21.80
N PRO A 5 22.77 32.90 -21.36
CA PRO A 5 22.11 33.40 -20.15
C PRO A 5 22.90 33.07 -18.88
N ASP A 6 22.86 33.98 -17.90
CA ASP A 6 23.44 33.77 -16.57
C ASP A 6 22.40 33.17 -15.60
N PHE A 7 22.44 31.85 -15.43
CA PHE A 7 21.50 31.11 -14.59
C PHE A 7 21.71 31.31 -13.08
N THR A 8 22.74 32.03 -12.64
CA THR A 8 22.91 32.37 -11.21
C THR A 8 22.02 33.53 -10.77
N ARG A 9 21.47 34.28 -11.73
CA ARG A 9 20.65 35.48 -11.49
C ARG A 9 19.19 35.32 -11.89
N LEU A 10 18.87 34.27 -12.64
CA LEU A 10 17.52 33.99 -13.08
C LEU A 10 16.79 33.16 -12.02
N GLY A 11 15.65 33.65 -11.56
CA GLY A 11 14.75 32.88 -10.71
C GLY A 11 14.17 31.69 -11.47
N PHE A 12 13.91 30.58 -10.76
CA PHE A 12 13.31 29.39 -11.37
C PHE A 12 12.00 29.71 -12.12
N SER A 13 11.19 30.65 -11.63
CA SER A 13 9.97 31.12 -12.29
C SER A 13 10.23 31.89 -13.59
N GLU A 14 11.37 32.55 -13.72
CA GLU A 14 11.75 33.32 -14.91
C GLU A 14 12.26 32.38 -16.02
N ILE A 15 12.98 31.32 -15.62
CA ILE A 15 13.39 30.22 -16.50
C ILE A 15 12.17 29.39 -16.91
N ALA A 16 11.32 29.04 -15.94
CA ALA A 16 10.10 28.27 -16.17
C ALA A 16 9.05 29.07 -16.93
N GLY A 17 9.06 30.40 -16.88
CA GLY A 17 8.19 31.28 -17.67
C GLY A 17 8.51 31.24 -19.17
N ALA A 18 9.79 31.09 -19.55
CA ALA A 18 10.20 30.89 -20.94
C ALA A 18 9.86 29.47 -21.45
N ALA A 19 9.91 28.46 -20.59
CA ALA A 19 9.32 27.14 -20.85
C ALA A 19 7.78 27.11 -20.68
N GLY A 20 7.22 28.19 -20.12
CA GLY A 20 5.82 28.35 -19.73
C GLY A 20 4.90 28.77 -20.86
N ALA A 21 5.45 29.14 -22.02
CA ALA A 21 4.68 29.25 -23.27
C ALA A 21 4.24 27.89 -23.84
N SER A 22 4.49 26.79 -23.10
CA SER A 22 3.87 25.47 -23.33
C SER A 22 2.81 25.11 -22.27
N ALA A 23 2.60 25.90 -21.23
CA ALA A 23 1.59 25.61 -20.20
C ALA A 23 0.23 26.28 -20.48
N SER A 24 0.20 27.30 -21.35
CA SER A 24 -1.05 27.91 -21.84
C SER A 24 -1.51 27.37 -23.20
N SER A 25 -0.92 26.27 -23.66
CA SER A 25 -1.46 25.44 -24.75
C SER A 25 -1.67 24.00 -24.29
N ALA A 26 -2.02 23.77 -23.03
CA ALA A 26 -2.84 22.62 -22.68
C ALA A 26 -4.30 22.90 -23.09
N GLY A 27 -4.50 23.34 -24.35
CA GLY A 27 -5.73 22.93 -25.03
C GLY A 27 -5.71 21.42 -24.95
N ALA A 28 -6.75 20.85 -24.34
CA ALA A 28 -6.90 19.42 -24.06
C ALA A 28 -6.00 18.61 -24.99
N VAL A 29 -4.85 18.13 -24.49
CA VAL A 29 -4.09 17.12 -25.25
C VAL A 29 -5.15 16.08 -25.52
N PRO A 30 -5.55 15.85 -26.78
CA PRO A 30 -6.65 14.95 -27.05
C PRO A 30 -6.22 13.65 -26.39
N VAL A 31 -6.98 13.25 -25.38
CA VAL A 31 -6.73 12.01 -24.66
C VAL A 31 -7.21 10.91 -25.60
N SER A 32 -6.51 10.76 -26.73
CA SER A 32 -6.77 9.76 -27.75
C SER A 32 -6.07 8.48 -27.30
N GLY A 33 -6.67 7.87 -26.30
CA GLY A 33 -6.38 6.53 -25.83
C GLY A 33 -7.67 5.97 -25.28
N ASP A 34 -8.02 4.75 -25.69
CA ASP A 34 -9.19 4.07 -25.17
C ASP A 34 -9.15 4.05 -23.64
N LEU A 35 -10.29 4.29 -23.00
CA LEU A 35 -10.39 4.19 -21.55
C LEU A 35 -10.08 2.76 -21.13
N TRP A 36 -9.18 2.61 -20.17
CA TRP A 36 -8.94 1.28 -19.60
C TRP A 36 -10.14 0.90 -18.74
N GLN A 37 -10.88 -0.11 -19.18
CA GLN A 37 -11.93 -0.73 -18.36
C GLN A 37 -11.30 -1.69 -17.37
N THR A 38 -11.37 -1.31 -16.10
CA THR A 38 -10.94 -2.17 -14.99
C THR A 38 -11.98 -3.28 -14.74
N PRO A 39 -11.58 -4.41 -14.13
CA PRO A 39 -12.52 -5.45 -13.69
C PRO A 39 -13.63 -4.92 -12.76
N GLU A 40 -13.36 -3.84 -12.03
CA GLU A 40 -14.32 -3.15 -11.16
C GLU A 40 -15.38 -2.33 -11.93
N GLY A 41 -15.30 -2.25 -13.26
CA GLY A 41 -16.22 -1.47 -14.10
C GLY A 41 -15.93 0.03 -14.08
N ILE A 42 -14.73 0.44 -13.68
CA ILE A 42 -14.29 1.83 -13.66
C ILE A 42 -13.48 2.11 -14.91
N ALA A 43 -13.92 3.13 -15.67
CA ALA A 43 -13.25 3.59 -16.87
C ALA A 43 -12.10 4.56 -16.49
N VAL A 44 -10.86 4.09 -16.57
CA VAL A 44 -9.68 4.86 -16.16
C VAL A 44 -9.14 5.67 -17.35
N LYS A 45 -9.11 7.00 -17.18
CA LYS A 45 -8.45 7.91 -18.13
C LYS A 45 -6.93 7.76 -18.04
N PRO A 46 -6.18 7.86 -19.15
CA PRO A 46 -4.72 7.81 -19.11
C PRO A 46 -4.08 9.10 -18.54
N VAL A 47 -4.83 10.21 -18.50
CA VAL A 47 -4.41 11.47 -17.90
C VAL A 47 -5.56 12.05 -17.10
N TYR A 48 -5.26 12.56 -15.89
CA TYR A 48 -6.16 13.31 -15.03
C TYR A 48 -5.62 14.72 -14.80
N THR A 49 -6.53 15.68 -14.64
CA THR A 49 -6.24 17.12 -14.52
C THR A 49 -6.89 17.70 -13.26
N ALA A 50 -6.68 19.00 -13.02
CA ALA A 50 -7.34 19.70 -11.93
C ALA A 50 -8.88 19.70 -12.06
N GLU A 51 -9.41 19.62 -13.29
CA GLU A 51 -10.85 19.56 -13.56
C GLU A 51 -11.48 18.26 -13.03
N ASP A 52 -10.75 17.14 -13.08
CA ASP A 52 -11.22 15.86 -12.55
C ASP A 52 -11.36 15.83 -11.02
N ARG A 53 -10.76 16.82 -10.33
CA ARG A 53 -10.88 17.01 -8.88
C ARG A 53 -12.00 17.99 -8.50
N ALA A 54 -12.54 18.74 -9.46
CA ALA A 54 -13.55 19.75 -9.19
C ALA A 54 -14.82 19.12 -8.61
N GLY A 55 -15.37 19.74 -7.56
CA GLY A 55 -16.61 19.28 -6.92
C GLY A 55 -16.47 18.11 -5.93
N LEU A 56 -15.27 17.55 -5.75
CA LEU A 56 -15.04 16.53 -4.71
C LEU A 56 -15.05 17.16 -3.31
N ALA A 57 -16.01 16.74 -2.47
CA ALA A 57 -16.24 17.34 -1.14
C ALA A 57 -15.12 17.07 -0.10
N PHE A 58 -14.20 16.16 -0.40
CA PHE A 58 -13.26 15.61 0.57
C PHE A 58 -11.78 15.92 0.29
N VAL A 59 -11.50 16.77 -0.70
CA VAL A 59 -10.13 17.09 -1.14
C VAL A 59 -9.32 17.76 -0.04
N GLU A 60 -9.95 18.61 0.76
CA GLU A 60 -9.32 19.40 1.82
C GLU A 60 -9.43 18.77 3.22
N THR A 61 -9.75 17.48 3.30
CA THR A 61 -9.85 16.77 4.58
C THR A 61 -8.47 16.57 5.23
N LEU A 62 -8.47 16.30 6.55
CA LEU A 62 -7.28 16.03 7.35
C LEU A 62 -7.25 14.58 7.84
N PRO A 63 -6.08 13.94 7.95
CA PRO A 63 -5.95 12.63 8.58
C PRO A 63 -6.34 12.70 10.06
N GLY A 64 -6.91 11.62 10.60
CA GLY A 64 -7.37 11.56 12.00
C GLY A 64 -8.68 12.29 12.29
N ILE A 65 -9.34 12.88 11.27
CA ILE A 65 -10.66 13.52 11.38
C ILE A 65 -11.63 12.79 10.45
N ALA A 66 -12.84 12.51 10.94
CA ALA A 66 -13.88 11.87 10.13
C ALA A 66 -14.10 12.66 8.81
N PRO A 67 -14.24 11.97 7.67
CA PRO A 67 -14.46 10.54 7.48
C PRO A 67 -13.16 9.69 7.34
N TYR A 68 -12.00 10.21 7.76
CA TYR A 68 -10.72 9.50 7.81
C TYR A 68 -10.15 9.07 6.45
N LEU A 69 -10.56 9.72 5.36
CA LEU A 69 -10.12 9.40 3.99
C LEU A 69 -8.59 9.45 3.81
N ARG A 70 -7.91 10.29 4.58
CA ARG A 70 -6.44 10.45 4.54
C ARG A 70 -5.71 9.63 5.60
N GLY A 71 -6.44 8.79 6.34
CA GLY A 71 -5.92 7.91 7.37
C GLY A 71 -6.55 8.14 8.74
N PRO A 72 -6.54 7.11 9.62
CA PRO A 72 -7.19 7.16 10.93
C PRO A 72 -6.42 7.96 11.99
N TYR A 73 -5.13 8.29 11.77
CA TYR A 73 -4.29 8.97 12.77
C TYR A 73 -3.74 10.30 12.23
N PRO A 74 -3.70 11.39 13.03
CA PRO A 74 -3.31 12.73 12.56
C PRO A 74 -1.91 12.83 11.93
N THR A 75 -0.95 12.05 12.42
CA THR A 75 0.44 12.08 11.93
C THR A 75 0.78 10.90 11.03
N MET A 76 -0.13 9.93 10.87
CA MET A 76 0.10 8.65 10.20
C MET A 76 1.53 8.13 10.44
N TYR A 77 2.31 7.98 9.38
CA TYR A 77 3.63 7.36 9.41
C TYR A 77 4.80 8.34 9.60
N VAL A 78 4.55 9.61 9.93
CA VAL A 78 5.61 10.63 10.11
C VAL A 78 6.60 10.21 11.21
N ASN A 79 6.10 9.68 12.34
CA ASN A 79 6.94 9.28 13.47
C ASN A 79 6.99 7.74 13.68
N GLN A 80 5.92 7.04 13.31
CA GLN A 80 5.80 5.59 13.51
C GLN A 80 5.27 4.94 12.23
N PRO A 81 6.07 4.12 11.51
CA PRO A 81 5.61 3.45 10.30
C PRO A 81 4.58 2.37 10.62
N TRP A 82 3.95 1.83 9.58
CA TRP A 82 3.10 0.64 9.72
C TRP A 82 3.87 -0.52 10.34
N THR A 83 3.17 -1.40 11.05
CA THR A 83 3.80 -2.57 11.65
C THR A 83 4.09 -3.59 10.55
N ILE A 84 5.35 -3.97 10.39
CA ILE A 84 5.73 -5.13 9.57
C ILE A 84 5.24 -6.39 10.29
N ARG A 85 4.23 -7.06 9.71
CA ARG A 85 3.66 -8.31 10.21
C ARG A 85 3.81 -9.38 9.13
N GLN A 86 4.85 -10.21 9.26
CA GLN A 86 5.07 -11.32 8.34
C GLN A 86 4.15 -12.47 8.70
N TYR A 87 3.33 -12.90 7.74
CA TYR A 87 2.49 -14.09 7.89
C TYR A 87 3.32 -15.34 7.73
N ALA A 88 3.70 -15.96 8.84
CA ALA A 88 4.60 -17.10 8.86
C ALA A 88 4.18 -18.13 9.91
N GLY A 89 4.34 -19.40 9.55
CA GLY A 89 4.10 -20.55 10.41
C GLY A 89 4.81 -21.75 9.80
N PHE A 90 5.21 -22.69 10.66
CA PHE A 90 5.77 -23.99 10.26
C PHE A 90 4.80 -25.07 10.70
N SER A 91 5.03 -26.30 10.22
CA SER A 91 4.20 -27.47 10.50
C SER A 91 4.11 -27.84 11.99
N THR A 92 5.06 -27.41 12.82
CA THR A 92 5.10 -27.72 14.26
C THR A 92 5.16 -26.45 15.11
N ALA A 93 4.75 -26.55 16.37
CA ALA A 93 4.78 -25.46 17.32
C ALA A 93 6.22 -25.07 17.71
N GLU A 94 7.10 -26.06 17.83
CA GLU A 94 8.52 -25.89 18.13
C GLU A 94 9.24 -25.11 17.04
N ASP A 95 9.06 -25.51 15.77
CA ASP A 95 9.67 -24.83 14.63
C ASP A 95 9.12 -23.42 14.47
N SER A 96 7.80 -23.26 14.67
CA SER A 96 7.16 -21.95 14.65
C SER A 96 7.73 -21.03 15.74
N ASN A 97 7.89 -21.51 16.97
CA ASN A 97 8.48 -20.73 18.06
C ASN A 97 9.96 -20.38 17.82
N ALA A 98 10.76 -21.33 17.32
CA ALA A 98 12.16 -21.07 16.96
C ALA A 98 12.26 -20.00 15.86
N PHE A 99 11.38 -20.06 14.86
CA PHE A 99 11.29 -19.06 13.82
C PHE A 99 10.87 -17.68 14.35
N TYR A 100 9.83 -17.61 15.20
CA TYR A 100 9.39 -16.35 15.81
C TYR A 100 10.51 -15.66 16.58
N ARG A 101 11.27 -16.41 17.38
CA ARG A 101 12.40 -15.86 18.15
C ARG A 101 13.50 -15.30 17.26
N ARG A 102 13.86 -16.01 16.17
CA ARG A 102 14.82 -15.51 15.19
C ARG A 102 14.36 -14.21 14.54
N ASN A 103 13.08 -14.12 14.17
CA ASN A 103 12.57 -12.92 13.53
C ASN A 103 12.46 -11.73 14.49
N LEU A 104 12.06 -11.95 15.75
CA LEU A 104 12.07 -10.91 16.77
C LEU A 104 13.49 -10.36 16.97
N ALA A 105 14.50 -11.24 17.03
CA ALA A 105 15.90 -10.82 17.12
C ALA A 105 16.36 -10.04 15.87
N ALA A 106 15.78 -10.33 14.70
CA ALA A 106 16.02 -9.62 13.44
C ALA A 106 15.16 -8.34 13.26
N GLY A 107 14.37 -7.94 14.28
CA GLY A 107 13.62 -6.68 14.27
C GLY A 107 12.15 -6.78 13.83
N GLN A 108 11.60 -7.99 13.64
CA GLN A 108 10.15 -8.17 13.48
C GLN A 108 9.43 -7.68 14.74
N LYS A 109 8.35 -6.90 14.57
CA LYS A 109 7.61 -6.29 15.70
C LYS A 109 6.25 -6.92 15.98
N GLY A 110 5.73 -7.72 15.06
CA GLY A 110 4.45 -8.43 15.26
C GLY A 110 4.56 -9.85 14.76
N LEU A 111 4.07 -10.80 15.56
CA LEU A 111 3.94 -12.21 15.18
C LEU A 111 2.54 -12.48 14.62
N SER A 112 2.44 -13.53 13.83
CA SER A 112 1.18 -14.08 13.32
C SER A 112 1.32 -15.59 13.27
N VAL A 113 0.21 -16.30 13.42
CA VAL A 113 0.18 -17.76 13.42
C VAL A 113 -0.69 -18.22 12.26
N ALA A 114 -0.18 -19.14 11.45
CA ALA A 114 -0.96 -19.89 10.48
C ALA A 114 -1.32 -21.24 11.10
N PHE A 115 -2.60 -21.58 11.16
CA PHE A 115 -3.07 -22.86 11.69
C PHE A 115 -3.29 -23.86 10.55
N ASP A 116 -3.20 -25.14 10.87
CA ASP A 116 -3.58 -26.18 9.91
C ASP A 116 -5.10 -26.27 9.69
N LEU A 117 -5.50 -27.06 8.70
CA LEU A 117 -6.92 -27.17 8.33
C LEU A 117 -7.74 -27.93 9.39
N ALA A 118 -7.12 -28.84 10.13
CA ALA A 118 -7.77 -29.57 11.23
C ALA A 118 -8.18 -28.61 12.36
N THR A 119 -7.21 -27.81 12.84
CA THR A 119 -7.39 -26.77 13.85
C THR A 119 -8.45 -25.75 13.41
N HIS A 120 -8.36 -25.26 12.17
CA HIS A 120 -9.33 -24.31 11.62
C HIS A 120 -10.77 -24.84 11.63
N ARG A 121 -10.95 -26.16 11.50
CA ARG A 121 -12.25 -26.83 11.45
C ARG A 121 -12.68 -27.45 12.78
N GLY A 122 -11.88 -27.28 13.84
CA GLY A 122 -12.19 -27.76 15.19
C GLY A 122 -12.05 -29.27 15.36
N TYR A 123 -11.10 -29.90 14.68
CA TYR A 123 -10.71 -31.29 14.92
C TYR A 123 -9.39 -31.35 15.66
N ASP A 124 -9.32 -32.24 16.66
CA ASP A 124 -8.06 -32.64 17.27
C ASP A 124 -7.22 -33.45 16.27
N SER A 125 -5.91 -33.39 16.43
CA SER A 125 -4.93 -34.02 15.52
C SER A 125 -5.04 -35.55 15.46
N ASP A 126 -5.63 -36.19 16.47
CA ASP A 126 -5.87 -37.64 16.50
C ASP A 126 -7.17 -38.07 15.77
N HIS A 127 -7.95 -37.10 15.26
CA HIS A 127 -9.22 -37.38 14.62
C HIS A 127 -9.01 -38.13 13.27
N PRO A 128 -9.66 -39.29 13.03
CA PRO A 128 -9.35 -40.17 11.89
C PRO A 128 -9.62 -39.54 10.51
N ARG A 129 -10.41 -38.47 10.44
CA ARG A 129 -10.75 -37.76 9.19
C ARG A 129 -9.70 -36.73 8.76
N VAL A 130 -8.74 -36.38 9.61
CA VAL A 130 -7.85 -35.22 9.37
C VAL A 130 -6.38 -35.57 9.34
N GLY A 131 -6.00 -36.84 9.42
CA GLY A 131 -4.58 -37.25 9.44
C GLY A 131 -3.75 -36.76 8.24
N GLY A 132 -4.38 -36.46 7.10
CA GLY A 132 -3.70 -35.85 5.94
C GLY A 132 -3.63 -34.31 5.96
N ASP A 133 -4.31 -33.67 6.91
CA ASP A 133 -4.42 -32.22 7.05
C ASP A 133 -3.57 -31.68 8.22
N VAL A 134 -3.22 -32.54 9.19
CA VAL A 134 -2.45 -32.16 10.40
C VAL A 134 -1.08 -31.62 10.03
N GLY A 135 -0.77 -30.40 10.45
CA GLY A 135 0.54 -29.77 10.27
C GLY A 135 0.91 -29.39 8.82
N MET A 136 0.00 -29.55 7.85
CA MET A 136 0.34 -29.38 6.43
C MET A 136 0.34 -27.91 5.97
N ALA A 137 -0.64 -27.13 6.44
CA ALA A 137 -0.83 -25.73 6.04
C ALA A 137 -0.40 -24.72 7.13
N GLY A 138 -0.04 -25.21 8.31
CA GLY A 138 0.25 -24.40 9.49
C GLY A 138 0.50 -25.29 10.70
N VAL A 139 0.56 -24.67 11.89
CA VAL A 139 0.75 -25.40 13.14
C VAL A 139 -0.54 -26.11 13.57
N ALA A 140 -0.43 -27.34 14.04
CA ALA A 140 -1.52 -28.09 14.68
C ALA A 140 -1.70 -27.62 16.14
N ILE A 141 -2.93 -27.33 16.57
CA ILE A 141 -3.25 -26.90 17.94
C ILE A 141 -4.47 -27.69 18.45
N ASP A 142 -4.23 -28.48 19.49
CA ASP A 142 -5.27 -29.35 20.09
C ASP A 142 -5.71 -28.89 21.50
N SER A 143 -4.90 -28.09 22.22
CA SER A 143 -5.15 -27.67 23.61
C SER A 143 -4.52 -26.34 24.01
#